data_AF-V5H3E3-F1
#
_entry.id   AF-V5H3E3-F1
#
_cell.length_a   1.000
_cell.length_b   1.000
_cell.length_c   1.000
_cell.angle_alpha   90.00
_cell.angle_beta   90.00
_cell.angle_gamma   90.00
#
_symmetry.space_group_name_H-M   'P 1'
#
loop_
_entity.id
_entity.type
_entity.pdbx_description
1 polymer ?
#
loop_
_entity_poly.entity_id
_entity_poly.type
_entity_poly.pdbx_seq_one_letter_code
_entity_poly.pdbx_strand_id
1 'polypeptide(L)'
;LLKTVVAPGVRMSLKLHQDHFMSPDEYEELPALYEAICKHEEELVISHEGDPAWRSAVLSGMPSLLALRHVLDDGTDEYKIIMLNKRYLSFRVIKVNKECVRGLWAGQQQELVYLRNRNPERGSIQNARQALRNIINSSC
;
A
#
# COMPACT_ATOMS: atom_id res chain seq x y z
N LEU A 1 -26.28 18.76 11.56
CA LEU A 1 -27.16 17.83 10.81
C LEU A 1 -26.47 17.28 9.55
N LEU A 2 -26.15 18.12 8.55
CA LEU A 2 -25.59 17.64 7.28
C LEU A 2 -24.23 16.94 7.44
N LYS A 3 -23.26 17.56 8.15
CA LYS A 3 -21.92 16.98 8.37
C LYS A 3 -21.89 15.84 9.40
N THR A 4 -22.86 15.82 10.32
CA THR A 4 -22.82 14.95 11.50
C THR A 4 -23.73 13.73 11.40
N VAL A 5 -24.76 13.79 10.56
CA VAL A 5 -25.76 12.71 10.42
C VAL A 5 -25.90 12.31 8.97
N VAL A 6 -26.19 13.28 8.09
CA VAL A 6 -26.49 12.98 6.67
C VAL A 6 -25.25 12.46 5.94
N ALA A 7 -24.13 13.19 5.99
CA ALA A 7 -22.92 12.80 5.29
C ALA A 7 -22.35 11.45 5.77
N PRO A 8 -22.23 11.17 7.08
CA PRO A 8 -21.85 9.85 7.57
C PRO A 8 -22.85 8.77 7.16
N GLY A 9 -24.17 9.03 7.25
CA GLY A 9 -25.20 8.08 6.86
C GLY A 9 -25.15 7.71 5.37
N VAL A 10 -24.96 8.68 4.48
CA VAL A 10 -24.80 8.45 3.03
C VAL A 10 -23.53 7.64 2.74
N ARG A 11 -22.43 7.95 3.43
CA ARG A 11 -21.16 7.22 3.30
C ARG A 11 -21.32 5.76 3.76
N MET A 12 -21.96 5.54 4.91
CA MET A 12 -22.22 4.20 5.43
C MET A 12 -23.16 3.42 4.49
N SER A 13 -24.22 4.06 4.00
CA SER A 13 -25.14 3.45 3.02
C SER A 13 -24.41 3.01 1.75
N LEU A 14 -23.46 3.79 1.23
CA LEU A 14 -22.64 3.39 0.09
C LEU A 14 -21.84 2.11 0.40
N LYS A 15 -21.24 2.02 1.60
CA LYS A 15 -20.48 0.84 2.01
C LYS A 15 -21.37 -0.39 2.17
N LEU A 16 -22.49 -0.27 2.87
CA LEU A 16 -23.45 -1.36 3.06
C LEU A 16 -24.04 -1.84 1.74
N HIS A 17 -24.31 -0.93 0.80
CA HIS A 17 -24.78 -1.31 -0.53
C HIS A 17 -23.71 -2.10 -1.30
N GLN A 18 -22.44 -1.71 -1.19
CA GLN A 18 -21.33 -2.48 -1.76
C GLN A 18 -21.24 -3.89 -1.13
N ASP A 19 -21.39 -4.00 0.19
CA ASP A 19 -21.34 -5.29 0.87
C ASP A 19 -22.53 -6.18 0.48
N HIS A 20 -23.74 -5.64 0.50
CA HIS A 20 -24.95 -6.34 0.04
C HIS A 20 -24.85 -6.77 -1.42
N PHE A 21 -24.22 -5.97 -2.29
CA PHE A 21 -23.99 -6.39 -3.68
C PHE A 21 -23.05 -7.61 -3.79
N MET A 22 -22.09 -7.75 -2.87
CA MET A 22 -21.14 -8.86 -2.86
C MET A 22 -21.67 -10.10 -2.14
N SER A 23 -22.47 -9.93 -1.08
CA SER A 23 -23.11 -11.00 -0.31
C SER A 23 -24.54 -10.61 0.11
N PRO A 24 -25.54 -10.73 -0.78
CA PRO A 24 -26.90 -10.25 -0.53
C PRO A 24 -27.52 -10.88 0.72
N ASP A 25 -27.41 -12.22 0.82
CA ASP A 25 -28.03 -13.04 1.86
C ASP A 25 -27.59 -12.65 3.30
N GLU A 26 -26.37 -12.12 3.47
CA GLU A 26 -25.84 -11.71 4.77
C GLU A 26 -26.45 -10.41 5.30
N TYR A 27 -27.01 -9.59 4.41
CA TYR A 27 -27.49 -8.23 4.73
C TYR A 27 -29.02 -8.08 4.66
N GLU A 28 -29.76 -9.16 4.37
CA GLU A 28 -31.23 -9.17 4.40
C GLU A 28 -31.77 -9.19 5.84
N GLU A 29 -31.02 -9.80 6.77
CA GLU A 29 -31.41 -9.91 8.18
C GLU A 29 -31.02 -8.65 8.97
N LEU A 30 -32.01 -8.03 9.63
CA LEU A 30 -31.83 -6.80 10.43
C LEU A 30 -30.71 -6.88 11.49
N PRO A 31 -30.55 -8.00 12.23
CA PRO A 31 -29.47 -8.12 13.21
C PRO A 31 -28.08 -8.09 12.56
N ALA A 32 -27.90 -8.75 11.43
CA ALA A 32 -26.64 -8.81 10.70
C ALA A 32 -26.27 -7.44 10.11
N LEU A 33 -27.27 -6.72 9.58
CA LEU A 33 -27.09 -5.34 9.09
C LEU A 33 -26.65 -4.39 10.21
N TYR A 34 -27.28 -4.49 11.38
CA TYR A 34 -26.90 -3.67 12.55
C TYR A 34 -25.47 -3.98 13.02
N GLU A 35 -25.10 -5.27 13.10
CA GLU A 35 -23.75 -5.68 13.46
C GLU A 35 -22.70 -5.15 12.46
N ALA A 36 -22.99 -5.20 11.16
CA ALA A 36 -22.13 -4.65 10.12
C ALA A 36 -21.95 -3.14 10.26
N ILE A 37 -23.02 -2.38 10.58
CA ILE A 37 -22.93 -0.94 10.83
C ILE A 37 -21.99 -0.67 12.01
N CYS A 38 -22.21 -1.33 13.15
CA CYS A 38 -21.38 -1.13 14.34
C CYS A 38 -19.90 -1.44 14.05
N LYS A 39 -19.63 -2.54 13.36
CA LYS A 39 -18.27 -2.91 12.97
C LYS A 39 -17.61 -1.88 12.06
N HIS A 40 -18.33 -1.40 11.05
CA HIS A 40 -17.80 -0.39 10.12
C HIS A 40 -17.57 0.96 10.82
N GLU A 41 -18.37 1.33 11.83
CA GLU A 41 -18.13 2.54 12.62
C GLU A 41 -16.80 2.48 13.39
N GLU A 42 -16.38 1.29 13.82
CA GLU A 42 -15.13 1.10 14.58
C GLU A 42 -13.90 0.93 13.68
N GLU A 43 -14.03 0.20 12.57
CA GLU A 43 -12.89 -0.27 11.78
C GLU A 43 -12.69 0.46 10.45
N LEU A 44 -13.68 1.23 9.99
CA LEU A 44 -13.69 1.84 8.66
C LEU A 44 -13.87 3.36 8.71
N VAL A 45 -12.96 4.07 8.06
CA VAL A 45 -13.12 5.51 7.82
C VAL A 45 -13.43 5.77 6.36
N ILE A 46 -14.60 6.38 6.13
CA ILE A 46 -15.06 6.78 4.80
C ILE A 46 -14.86 8.29 4.64
N SER A 47 -13.91 8.72 3.81
CA SER A 47 -13.64 10.14 3.54
C SER A 47 -12.89 10.33 2.22
N HIS A 48 -12.84 11.57 1.73
CA HIS A 48 -11.99 11.89 0.58
C HIS A 48 -10.51 11.86 1.00
N GLU A 49 -9.61 11.47 0.10
CA GLU A 49 -8.18 11.32 0.41
C GLU A 49 -7.49 12.63 0.82
N GLY A 50 -8.04 13.78 0.40
CA GLY A 50 -7.61 15.11 0.82
C GLY A 50 -8.21 15.60 2.15
N ASP A 51 -9.13 14.85 2.75
CA ASP A 51 -9.74 15.19 4.05
C ASP A 51 -8.73 14.94 5.19
N PRO A 52 -8.54 15.87 6.14
CA PRO A 52 -7.71 15.63 7.33
C PRO A 52 -8.09 14.35 8.10
N ALA A 53 -9.36 13.94 8.07
CA ALA A 53 -9.82 12.69 8.68
C ALA A 53 -9.14 11.46 8.06
N TRP A 54 -8.89 11.46 6.75
CA TRP A 54 -8.19 10.39 6.04
C TRP A 54 -6.77 10.24 6.58
N ARG A 55 -6.01 11.35 6.61
CA ARG A 55 -4.64 11.35 7.12
C ARG A 55 -4.58 10.93 8.58
N SER A 56 -5.52 11.41 9.41
CA SER A 56 -5.61 11.03 10.82
C SER A 56 -5.83 9.53 10.97
N ALA A 57 -6.73 8.94 10.16
CA ALA A 57 -7.05 7.52 10.21
C ALA A 57 -5.89 6.63 9.72
N VAL A 58 -5.13 7.08 8.72
CA VAL A 58 -3.89 6.41 8.31
C VAL A 58 -2.88 6.38 9.46
N LEU A 59 -2.66 7.52 10.13
CA LEU A 59 -1.69 7.63 11.23
C LEU A 59 -2.12 6.90 12.50
N SER A 60 -3.42 6.84 12.78
CA SER A 60 -3.97 6.03 13.87
C SER A 60 -3.96 4.52 13.56
N GLY A 61 -3.57 4.15 12.33
CA GLY A 61 -3.48 2.76 11.91
C GLY A 61 -4.83 2.07 11.79
N MET A 62 -5.85 2.81 11.34
CA MET A 62 -7.21 2.31 11.09
C MET A 62 -7.15 1.05 10.20
N PRO A 63 -7.94 -0.01 10.48
CA PRO A 63 -7.92 -1.24 9.69
C PRO A 63 -8.26 -1.01 8.22
N SER A 64 -9.29 -0.20 7.95
CA SER A 64 -9.81 0.01 6.60
C SER A 64 -10.11 1.48 6.32
N LEU A 65 -9.88 1.90 5.09
CA LEU A 65 -10.19 3.24 4.58
C LEU A 65 -10.92 3.12 3.25
N LEU A 66 -11.96 3.94 3.05
CA LEU A 66 -12.71 3.99 1.79
C LEU A 66 -12.87 5.42 1.30
N ALA A 67 -12.51 5.65 0.04
CA ALA A 67 -12.69 6.92 -0.66
C ALA A 67 -13.53 6.72 -1.91
N LEU A 68 -14.48 7.63 -2.14
CA LEU A 68 -15.14 7.79 -3.44
C LEU A 68 -14.41 8.89 -4.19
N ARG A 69 -13.83 8.55 -5.34
CA ARG A 69 -13.10 9.46 -6.21
C ARG A 69 -13.93 9.76 -7.45
N HIS A 70 -14.05 11.05 -7.74
CA HIS A 70 -14.54 11.53 -9.02
C HIS A 70 -13.34 11.73 -9.95
N VAL A 71 -13.35 11.12 -11.13
CA VAL A 71 -12.28 11.22 -12.13
C VAL A 71 -12.86 11.85 -13.39
N LEU A 72 -12.35 13.03 -13.71
CA LEU A 72 -12.66 13.77 -14.93
C LEU A 72 -11.43 13.64 -15.85
N ASP A 73 -11.51 12.80 -16.87
CA ASP A 73 -10.46 12.68 -17.88
C ASP A 73 -11.08 12.54 -19.27
N ASP A 74 -10.55 13.28 -20.26
CA ASP A 74 -10.90 13.21 -21.69
C ASP A 74 -12.40 12.98 -22.04
N GLY A 75 -13.32 13.65 -21.31
CA GLY A 75 -14.75 13.63 -21.58
C GLY A 75 -15.53 12.44 -21.01
N THR A 76 -14.90 11.57 -20.22
CA THR A 76 -15.60 10.55 -19.41
C THR A 76 -15.76 11.04 -17.98
N ASP A 77 -17.00 10.93 -17.47
CA ASP A 77 -17.39 11.27 -16.10
C ASP A 77 -17.51 9.98 -15.28
N GLU A 78 -16.43 9.60 -14.60
CA GLU A 78 -16.33 8.33 -13.88
C GLU A 78 -16.20 8.51 -12.36
N TYR A 79 -16.86 7.61 -11.62
CA TYR A 79 -16.69 7.48 -10.18
C TYR A 79 -15.98 6.18 -9.86
N LYS A 80 -14.94 6.25 -9.01
CA LYS A 80 -14.14 5.10 -8.59
C LYS A 80 -14.18 4.98 -7.07
N ILE A 81 -14.37 3.77 -6.57
CA ILE A 81 -14.27 3.48 -5.14
C ILE A 81 -12.87 2.92 -4.89
N ILE A 82 -12.15 3.52 -3.93
CA ILE A 82 -10.83 3.10 -3.51
C ILE A 82 -10.93 2.61 -2.08
N MET A 83 -10.47 1.38 -1.83
CA MET A 83 -10.46 0.79 -0.50
C MET A 83 -9.05 0.36 -0.14
N LEU A 84 -8.55 0.84 1.00
CA LEU A 84 -7.28 0.42 1.55
C LEU A 84 -7.52 -0.45 2.78
N ASN A 85 -6.86 -1.61 2.82
CA ASN A 85 -6.92 -2.53 3.93
C ASN A 85 -5.52 -2.69 4.53
N LYS A 86 -5.41 -2.45 5.82
CA LYS A 86 -4.18 -2.67 6.59
C LYS A 86 -3.89 -4.17 6.64
N ARG A 87 -2.70 -4.57 6.19
CA ARG A 87 -2.24 -5.96 6.23
C ARG A 87 -0.79 -6.01 6.66
N TYR A 88 -0.45 -7.04 7.42
CA TYR A 88 0.94 -7.38 7.66
C TYR A 88 1.52 -8.00 6.39
N LEU A 89 2.63 -7.43 5.93
CA LEU A 89 3.41 -7.97 4.83
C LEU A 89 4.70 -8.54 5.41
N SER A 90 4.92 -9.82 5.16
CA SER A 90 6.16 -10.48 5.54
C SER A 90 7.24 -10.14 4.51
N PHE A 91 8.18 -9.28 4.90
CA PHE A 91 9.35 -8.99 4.08
C PHE A 91 10.52 -9.87 4.50
N ARG A 92 11.22 -10.45 3.52
CA ARG A 92 12.51 -11.09 3.77
C ARG A 92 13.57 -9.98 3.87
N VAL A 93 13.98 -9.67 5.09
CA VAL A 93 15.10 -8.76 5.33
C VAL A 93 16.40 -9.53 5.17
N ILE A 94 17.32 -9.00 4.38
CA ILE A 94 18.62 -9.61 4.11
C ILE A 94 19.71 -8.65 4.62
N LYS A 95 20.58 -9.13 5.51
CA LYS A 95 21.79 -8.41 5.92
C LYS A 95 22.88 -8.63 4.86
N VAL A 96 23.70 -7.61 4.66
CA VAL A 96 24.71 -7.53 3.60
C VAL A 96 26.04 -7.15 4.26
N ASN A 97 27.13 -7.87 3.95
CA ASN A 97 28.45 -7.56 4.50
C ASN A 97 28.98 -6.23 3.92
N LYS A 98 29.19 -5.23 4.78
CA LYS A 98 29.64 -3.89 4.39
C LYS A 98 31.00 -3.89 3.71
N GLU A 99 31.96 -4.70 4.20
CA GLU A 99 33.30 -4.76 3.63
C GLU A 99 33.33 -5.44 2.26
N CYS A 100 32.49 -6.46 2.05
CA CYS A 100 32.36 -7.08 0.73
C CYS A 100 31.76 -6.10 -0.30
N VAL A 101 30.80 -5.24 0.10
CA VAL A 101 30.28 -4.18 -0.78
C VAL A 101 31.35 -3.15 -1.11
N ARG A 102 32.13 -2.70 -0.10
CA ARG A 102 33.24 -1.77 -0.30
C ARG A 102 34.29 -2.34 -1.25
N GLY A 103 34.66 -3.60 -1.08
CA GLY A 103 35.59 -4.30 -1.97
C GLY A 103 35.07 -4.41 -3.41
N LEU A 104 33.78 -4.74 -3.58
CA LEU A 104 33.15 -4.80 -4.90
C LEU A 104 33.20 -3.45 -5.63
N TRP A 105 32.84 -2.37 -4.93
CA TRP A 105 32.87 -1.02 -5.50
C TRP A 105 34.29 -0.54 -5.81
N ALA A 106 35.25 -0.81 -4.93
CA ALA A 106 36.66 -0.48 -5.17
C ALA A 106 37.18 -1.20 -6.42
N GLY A 107 36.85 -2.48 -6.60
CA GLY A 107 37.20 -3.25 -7.80
C GLY A 107 36.59 -2.66 -9.08
N GLN A 108 35.30 -2.30 -9.05
CA GLN A 108 34.63 -1.65 -10.19
C GLN A 108 35.28 -0.31 -10.56
N GLN A 109 35.65 0.51 -9.57
CA GLN A 109 36.35 1.78 -9.82
C GLN A 109 37.75 1.54 -10.41
N GLN A 110 38.48 0.55 -9.91
CA GLN A 110 39.79 0.21 -10.46
C GLN A 110 39.67 -0.28 -11.92
N GLU A 111 38.68 -1.11 -12.24
CA GLU A 111 38.40 -1.54 -13.62
C GLU A 111 38.05 -0.35 -14.54
N LEU A 112 37.24 0.59 -14.06
CA LEU A 112 36.84 1.76 -14.82
C LEU A 112 38.03 2.68 -15.10
N VAL A 113 38.85 2.96 -14.08
CA VAL A 113 39.98 3.91 -14.18
C VAL A 113 41.16 3.30 -14.93
N TYR A 114 41.58 2.09 -14.56
CA TYR A 114 42.83 1.50 -15.07
C TYR A 114 42.63 0.54 -16.24
N LEU A 115 41.50 -0.18 -16.29
CA LEU A 115 41.19 -1.11 -17.38
C LEU A 115 40.22 -0.52 -18.42
N ARG A 116 39.77 0.73 -18.21
CA ARG A 116 38.86 1.48 -19.09
C ARG A 116 37.62 0.66 -19.49
N ASN A 117 37.07 -0.09 -18.55
CA ASN A 117 35.85 -0.86 -18.77
C ASN A 117 34.68 0.09 -19.06
N ARG A 118 34.03 -0.05 -20.22
CA ARG A 118 32.93 0.81 -20.69
C ARG A 118 31.54 0.18 -20.53
N ASN A 119 31.44 -1.02 -19.95
CA ASN A 119 30.17 -1.71 -19.80
C ASN A 119 29.31 -1.04 -18.70
N PRO A 120 28.21 -0.34 -19.04
CA PRO A 120 27.36 0.34 -18.06
C PRO A 120 26.65 -0.65 -17.12
N GLU A 121 26.40 -1.88 -17.57
CA GLU A 121 25.72 -2.93 -16.79
C GLU A 121 26.64 -3.61 -15.77
N ARG A 122 27.97 -3.37 -15.84
CA ARG A 122 28.94 -3.95 -14.91
C ARG A 122 28.77 -3.45 -13.47
N GLY A 123 28.21 -2.25 -13.31
CA GLY A 123 27.85 -1.68 -12.01
C GLY A 123 26.65 -2.35 -11.35
N SER A 124 25.79 -3.03 -12.13
CA SER A 124 24.51 -3.55 -11.65
C SER A 124 24.68 -4.83 -10.83
N ILE A 125 24.35 -4.76 -9.54
CA ILE A 125 24.33 -5.92 -8.64
C ILE A 125 23.28 -6.96 -9.06
N GLN A 126 22.26 -6.55 -9.82
CA GLN A 126 21.20 -7.43 -10.32
C GLN A 126 21.76 -8.52 -11.26
N ASN A 127 22.84 -8.21 -11.98
CA ASN A 127 23.50 -9.12 -12.91
C ASN A 127 24.60 -9.96 -12.24
N ALA A 128 24.93 -9.70 -10.96
CA ALA A 128 26.03 -10.31 -10.23
C ALA A 128 25.53 -11.26 -9.11
N ARG A 129 24.68 -12.23 -9.47
CA ARG A 129 24.02 -13.17 -8.52
C ARG A 129 24.98 -13.88 -7.56
N GLN A 130 26.17 -14.27 -8.05
CA GLN A 130 27.17 -14.94 -7.23
C GLN A 130 27.83 -13.99 -6.22
N ALA A 131 28.12 -12.76 -6.63
CA ALA A 131 28.64 -11.73 -5.73
C ALA A 131 27.63 -11.40 -4.64
N LEU A 132 26.35 -11.25 -5.00
CA LEU A 132 25.26 -11.03 -4.05
C LEU A 132 25.16 -12.17 -3.03
N ARG A 133 25.19 -13.44 -3.48
CA ARG A 133 25.20 -14.61 -2.58
C ARG A 133 26.36 -14.55 -1.59
N ASN A 134 27.57 -14.22 -2.05
CA ASN A 134 28.75 -14.15 -1.20
C ASN A 134 28.64 -13.03 -0.17
N ILE A 135 28.14 -11.86 -0.57
CA ILE A 135 27.95 -10.71 0.30
C ILE A 135 26.92 -11.01 1.41
N ILE A 136 25.88 -11.78 1.09
CA ILE A 136 24.86 -12.21 2.06
C ILE A 136 25.42 -13.27 3.01
N ASN A 137 26.08 -14.30 2.48
CA ASN A 137 26.62 -15.39 3.32
C ASN A 137 27.75 -14.94 4.25
N SER A 138 28.46 -13.87 3.89
CA SER A 138 29.53 -13.28 4.71
C SER A 138 29.04 -12.27 5.73
N SER A 139 27.73 -11.97 5.78
CA SER A 139 27.20 -10.86 6.59
C SER A 139 26.92 -11.20 8.05
N CYS A 140 27.58 -12.22 8.62
CA CYS A 140 27.41 -12.65 10.02
C CYS A 140 27.13 -11.47 10.97
#